data_AF-A0A2T1C930-F1
#
_entry.id   AF-A0A2T1C930-F1
#
_cell.length_a   1.000
_cell.length_b   1.000
_cell.length_c   1.000
_cell.angle_alpha   90.00
_cell.angle_beta   90.00
_cell.angle_gamma   90.00
#
_symmetry.space_group_name_H-M   'P 1'
#
loop_
_entity.id
_entity.type
_entity.pdbx_description
1 polymer ?
#
loop_
_entity_poly.entity_id
_entity_poly.type
_entity_poly.pdbx_seq_one_letter_code
_entity_poly.pdbx_strand_id
1 'polypeptide(L)'
;MSRKKVSKSGVNSIVRGTTSGKWLTNLGAIAVLLMAIGLTAGGFGLAILFILNPNAPAILNRFLPSGMQIAFNPAGLYTLDQIKRQISQQGYTSGEMLVMEPDGESPILIPLLKNGTACEPACQEISEFRLYQPDSLAGYYEIKQKVKIIGPDEAFVLAPLQQETAQYKDSYRSLSLNKVTPLDSSVPGVWLNLTGDRTFGTTSVTYGEVFHYNPKTDRIQKMVEWTSPAGQSIYWQQVIPDATPELVVNQTVGIEPIFRVYQVKSQKSSLSPLVLSQISLKVPAISQPNYQQALKLAKAGLWINALEELDRHKLSAKTEAQVSLIKLHGDFARSQLQQNWASPKQQLLVYLVNGQWEKGLNLFESSLWERAEILRTLRNDSGRLSGRIETYLQVNPTNKYAKAWGAVIIAAQDGKTEAIAWLASQPQTSVEDRKKINDLIELVNKAIAPSPN
;
A
#
# COMPACT_ATOMS: atom_id res chain seq x y z
N MET A 1 -41.51 -73.13 92.51
CA MET A 1 -41.10 -73.75 93.79
C MET A 1 -39.83 -73.04 94.28
N SER A 2 -39.80 -72.72 95.57
CA SER A 2 -38.63 -72.27 96.37
C SER A 2 -37.93 -70.95 96.06
N ARG A 3 -38.31 -69.95 96.87
CA ARG A 3 -37.47 -68.88 97.43
C ARG A 3 -36.23 -69.43 98.15
N LYS A 4 -35.14 -68.67 98.15
CA LYS A 4 -34.40 -68.18 99.34
C LYS A 4 -33.37 -67.11 98.90
N LYS A 5 -33.45 -65.83 99.34
CA LYS A 5 -32.98 -65.25 100.64
C LYS A 5 -31.44 -65.43 100.77
N VAL A 6 -30.56 -64.44 101.04
CA VAL A 6 -30.50 -63.29 101.97
C VAL A 6 -29.19 -62.53 101.62
N SER A 7 -29.20 -61.22 101.36
CA SER A 7 -28.73 -60.09 102.22
C SER A 7 -27.27 -60.09 102.71
N LYS A 8 -26.54 -59.00 102.38
CA LYS A 8 -25.95 -57.97 103.28
C LYS A 8 -24.84 -57.22 102.52
N SER A 9 -25.00 -55.92 102.27
CA SER A 9 -24.58 -54.78 103.12
C SER A 9 -23.08 -54.51 103.05
N GLY A 10 -22.72 -53.41 102.37
CA GLY A 10 -21.40 -52.79 102.37
C GLY A 10 -21.53 -51.34 101.92
N VAL A 11 -21.53 -50.44 102.90
CA VAL A 11 -21.70 -48.98 102.83
C VAL A 11 -20.33 -48.29 102.64
N ASN A 12 -20.37 -47.02 102.19
CA ASN A 12 -19.32 -45.98 102.10
C ASN A 12 -18.62 -45.88 100.73
N SER A 13 -18.38 -44.71 100.12
CA SER A 13 -18.52 -43.32 100.56
C SER A 13 -18.44 -42.41 99.32
N ILE A 14 -19.16 -41.29 99.37
CA ILE A 14 -19.04 -40.15 98.46
C ILE A 14 -17.63 -39.55 98.57
N VAL A 15 -16.94 -39.39 97.45
CA VAL A 15 -15.82 -38.44 97.30
C VAL A 15 -16.08 -37.57 96.09
N ARG A 16 -16.41 -36.30 96.35
CA ARG A 16 -16.32 -35.19 95.41
C ARG A 16 -14.84 -34.96 95.09
N GLY A 17 -14.53 -34.79 93.81
CA GLY A 17 -13.17 -34.48 93.34
C GLY A 17 -13.18 -33.75 91.99
N THR A 18 -13.38 -32.44 92.05
CA THR A 18 -12.75 -31.40 91.23
C THR A 18 -12.71 -31.56 89.69
N THR A 19 -13.68 -30.94 89.04
CA THR A 19 -13.66 -30.44 87.66
C THR A 19 -12.95 -29.08 87.59
N SER A 20 -11.70 -29.03 87.15
CA SER A 20 -11.11 -27.85 86.46
C SER A 20 -9.72 -28.22 85.94
N GLY A 21 -9.54 -28.29 84.62
CA GLY A 21 -8.22 -28.54 84.03
C GLY A 21 -8.21 -29.18 82.64
N LYS A 22 -9.30 -29.81 82.20
CA LYS A 22 -9.37 -30.46 80.85
C LYS A 22 -10.15 -29.68 79.79
N TRP A 23 -10.76 -28.54 80.14
CA TRP A 23 -11.59 -27.75 79.22
C TRP A 23 -10.79 -26.67 78.45
N LEU A 24 -9.76 -26.10 79.07
CA LEU A 24 -8.87 -25.11 78.43
C LEU A 24 -7.96 -25.73 77.36
N THR A 25 -7.55 -27.00 77.50
CA THR A 25 -6.77 -27.71 76.49
C THR A 25 -7.60 -28.08 75.25
N ASN A 26 -8.90 -28.32 75.40
CA ASN A 26 -9.79 -28.64 74.28
C ASN A 26 -10.21 -27.40 73.48
N LEU A 27 -10.40 -26.23 74.11
CA LEU A 27 -10.67 -24.98 73.39
C LEU A 27 -9.44 -24.50 72.60
N GLY A 28 -8.24 -24.65 73.15
CA GLY A 28 -6.99 -24.37 72.43
C GLY A 28 -6.81 -25.27 71.21
N ALA A 29 -7.11 -26.57 71.34
CA ALA A 29 -7.05 -27.52 70.23
C ALA A 29 -8.08 -27.19 69.12
N ILE A 30 -9.31 -26.79 69.48
CA ILE A 30 -10.34 -26.37 68.52
C ILE A 30 -9.95 -25.06 67.82
N ALA A 31 -9.37 -24.09 68.54
CA ALA A 31 -8.88 -22.85 67.94
C ALA A 31 -7.72 -23.08 66.96
N VAL A 32 -6.80 -24.00 67.29
CA VAL A 32 -5.72 -24.42 66.38
C VAL A 32 -6.26 -25.17 65.17
N LEU A 33 -7.26 -26.04 65.34
CA LEU A 33 -7.92 -26.73 64.22
C LEU A 33 -8.69 -25.77 63.32
N LEU A 34 -9.39 -24.78 63.87
CA LEU A 34 -10.10 -23.76 63.09
C LEU A 34 -9.12 -22.82 62.38
N MET A 35 -7.99 -22.46 63.00
CA MET A 35 -6.91 -21.71 62.34
C MET A 35 -6.26 -22.55 61.22
N ALA A 36 -6.04 -23.84 61.44
CA ALA A 36 -5.48 -24.73 60.43
C ALA A 36 -6.44 -24.89 59.24
N ILE A 37 -7.74 -25.09 59.50
CA ILE A 37 -8.77 -25.19 58.45
C ILE A 37 -8.88 -23.86 57.70
N GLY A 38 -8.86 -22.72 58.40
CA GLY A 38 -8.87 -21.39 57.78
C GLY A 38 -7.64 -21.11 56.90
N LEU A 39 -6.45 -21.51 57.36
CA LEU A 39 -5.21 -21.39 56.58
C LEU A 39 -5.23 -22.32 55.35
N THR A 40 -5.75 -23.54 55.47
CA THR A 40 -5.86 -24.45 54.32
C THR A 40 -6.94 -24.03 53.33
N ALA A 41 -8.11 -23.56 53.79
CA ALA A 41 -9.18 -23.10 52.92
C ALA A 41 -8.82 -21.77 52.23
N GLY A 42 -8.17 -20.86 52.95
CA GLY A 42 -7.62 -19.63 52.38
C GLY A 42 -6.49 -19.89 51.38
N GLY A 43 -5.57 -20.81 51.71
CA GLY A 43 -4.49 -21.21 50.82
C GLY A 43 -4.99 -21.91 49.55
N PHE A 44 -6.01 -22.76 49.66
CA PHE A 44 -6.63 -23.43 48.52
C PHE A 44 -7.42 -22.45 47.64
N GLY A 45 -8.13 -21.50 48.24
CA GLY A 45 -8.81 -20.42 47.50
C GLY A 45 -7.84 -19.51 46.75
N LEU A 46 -6.71 -19.14 47.38
CA LEU A 46 -5.64 -18.40 46.72
C LEU A 46 -4.98 -19.21 45.60
N ALA A 47 -4.74 -20.51 45.80
CA ALA A 47 -4.21 -21.38 44.76
C ALA A 47 -5.14 -21.48 43.54
N ILE A 48 -6.45 -21.61 43.76
CA ILE A 48 -7.45 -21.58 42.67
C ILE A 48 -7.43 -20.22 41.96
N LEU A 49 -7.35 -19.11 42.69
CA LEU A 49 -7.23 -17.76 42.09
C LEU A 49 -5.95 -17.61 41.25
N PHE A 50 -4.81 -18.15 41.69
CA PHE A 50 -3.55 -18.11 40.93
C PHE A 50 -3.56 -19.04 39.71
N ILE A 51 -4.25 -20.19 39.77
CA ILE A 51 -4.41 -21.10 38.62
C ILE A 51 -5.36 -20.50 37.58
N LEU A 52 -6.44 -19.86 38.01
CA LEU A 52 -7.45 -19.27 37.11
C LEU A 52 -7.07 -17.88 36.60
N ASN A 53 -6.21 -17.15 37.32
CA ASN A 53 -5.75 -15.82 36.94
C ASN A 53 -4.23 -15.68 37.15
N PRO A 54 -3.40 -15.96 36.12
CA PRO A 54 -1.94 -15.87 36.23
C PRO A 54 -1.44 -14.43 36.51
N ASN A 55 -2.31 -13.42 36.39
CA ASN A 55 -2.01 -12.01 36.70
C ASN A 55 -2.35 -11.60 38.14
N ALA A 56 -2.88 -12.52 38.97
CA ALA A 56 -3.19 -12.27 40.38
C ALA A 56 -2.02 -11.69 41.23
N PRO A 57 -0.73 -11.97 40.98
CA PRO A 57 0.36 -11.37 41.77
C PRO A 57 0.49 -9.85 41.57
N ALA A 58 0.11 -9.30 40.40
CA ALA A 58 0.14 -7.86 40.15
C ALA A 58 -0.87 -7.08 41.00
N ILE A 59 -2.06 -7.67 41.20
CA ILE A 59 -3.11 -7.09 42.05
C ILE A 59 -2.66 -7.11 43.52
N LEU A 60 -1.98 -8.18 43.94
CA LEU A 60 -1.47 -8.32 45.30
C LEU A 60 -0.35 -7.31 45.62
N ASN A 61 0.50 -6.98 44.64
CA ASN A 61 1.55 -5.97 44.79
C ASN A 61 1.03 -4.55 45.08
N ARG A 62 -0.25 -4.24 44.78
CA ARG A 62 -0.88 -2.96 45.17
C ARG A 62 -1.14 -2.84 46.67
N PHE A 63 -1.18 -3.95 47.39
CA PHE A 63 -1.45 -4.00 48.83
C PHE A 63 -0.21 -4.36 49.66
N LEU A 64 0.94 -4.60 49.02
CA LEU A 64 2.20 -4.96 49.67
C LEU A 64 3.12 -3.73 49.81
N PRO A 65 3.83 -3.57 50.96
CA PRO A 65 4.86 -2.56 51.12
C PRO A 65 5.98 -2.72 50.10
N SER A 66 6.67 -1.64 49.74
CA SER A 66 7.71 -1.61 48.71
C SER A 66 8.86 -2.61 48.91
N GLY A 67 9.13 -3.07 50.14
CA GLY A 67 10.12 -4.10 50.44
C GLY A 67 9.64 -5.56 50.34
N MET A 68 8.34 -5.79 50.09
CA MET A 68 7.73 -7.13 49.98
C MET A 68 7.02 -7.35 48.64
N GLN A 69 7.19 -6.45 47.68
CA GLN A 69 6.62 -6.63 46.35
C GLN A 69 7.23 -7.87 45.70
N ILE A 70 6.36 -8.75 45.22
CA ILE A 70 6.75 -9.98 44.55
C ILE A 70 7.25 -9.57 43.16
N ALA A 71 8.43 -10.06 42.78
CA ALA A 71 8.95 -9.89 41.42
C ALA A 71 7.98 -10.58 40.44
N PHE A 72 7.08 -9.78 39.88
CA PHE A 72 6.10 -10.22 38.92
C PHE A 72 6.68 -10.00 37.53
N ASN A 73 6.92 -11.09 36.79
CA ASN A 73 7.16 -11.04 35.36
C ASN A 73 5.93 -11.67 34.69
N PRO A 74 4.87 -10.87 34.41
CA PRO A 74 3.70 -11.37 33.69
C PRO A 74 4.17 -11.97 32.37
N ALA A 75 3.98 -13.28 32.19
CA ALA A 75 4.34 -13.93 30.95
C ALA A 75 3.60 -13.24 29.79
N GLY A 76 4.33 -12.54 28.91
CA GLY A 76 3.77 -11.88 27.74
C GLY A 76 3.46 -10.39 27.87
N LEU A 77 3.64 -9.77 29.05
CA LEU A 77 3.53 -8.32 29.22
C LEU A 77 4.90 -7.68 29.44
N TYR A 78 5.14 -6.57 28.76
CA TYR A 78 6.44 -5.92 28.74
C TYR A 78 6.30 -4.40 28.89
N THR A 79 7.18 -3.79 29.67
CA THR A 79 7.36 -2.33 29.63
C THR A 79 8.09 -1.92 28.35
N LEU A 80 7.99 -0.64 27.97
CA LEU A 80 8.69 -0.12 26.78
C LEU A 80 10.20 -0.38 26.82
N ASP A 81 10.82 -0.28 27.98
CA ASP A 81 12.25 -0.56 28.16
C ASP A 81 12.58 -2.06 28.05
N GLN A 82 11.68 -2.94 28.49
CA GLN A 82 11.82 -4.38 28.27
C GLN A 82 11.69 -4.72 26.79
N ILE A 83 10.74 -4.11 26.08
CA ILE A 83 10.54 -4.27 24.63
C ILE A 83 11.81 -3.87 23.87
N LYS A 84 12.33 -2.66 24.11
CA LYS A 84 13.56 -2.17 23.45
C LYS A 84 14.78 -3.07 23.71
N ARG A 85 14.93 -3.56 24.95
CA ARG A 85 16.00 -4.50 25.31
C ARG A 85 15.85 -5.84 24.59
N GLN A 86 14.64 -6.40 24.54
CA GLN A 86 14.38 -7.67 23.86
C GLN A 86 14.64 -7.56 22.35
N ILE A 87 14.23 -6.44 21.72
CA ILE A 87 14.52 -6.14 20.32
C ILE A 87 16.03 -6.15 20.06
N SER A 88 16.79 -5.46 20.93
CA SER A 88 18.25 -5.35 20.80
C SER A 88 18.95 -6.69 21.02
N GLN A 89 18.50 -7.49 21.99
CA GLN A 89 19.02 -8.85 22.24
C GLN A 89 18.78 -9.82 21.07
N GLN A 90 17.76 -9.56 20.26
CA GLN A 90 17.46 -10.32 19.04
C GLN A 90 18.27 -9.85 17.82
N GLY A 91 19.16 -8.85 17.98
CA GLY A 91 20.00 -8.33 16.91
C GLY A 91 19.29 -7.33 16.00
N TYR A 92 18.13 -6.81 16.40
CA TYR A 92 17.41 -5.76 15.68
C TYR A 92 17.66 -4.40 16.33
N THR A 93 17.52 -3.33 15.54
CA THR A 93 17.42 -1.96 16.03
C THR A 93 15.96 -1.53 16.03
N SER A 94 15.49 -0.91 17.11
CA SER A 94 14.15 -0.33 17.15
C SER A 94 14.11 0.93 16.27
N GLY A 95 13.18 0.98 15.33
CA GLY A 95 12.81 2.21 14.64
C GLY A 95 11.99 3.14 15.51
N GLU A 96 11.53 4.24 14.92
CA GLU A 96 10.63 5.19 15.55
C GLU A 96 9.30 4.52 15.92
N MET A 97 8.89 4.67 17.17
CA MET A 97 7.63 4.14 17.68
C MET A 97 6.48 5.00 17.15
N LEU A 98 5.52 4.35 16.51
CA LEU A 98 4.33 5.01 15.99
C LEU A 98 3.16 4.71 16.93
N VAL A 99 2.50 5.76 17.41
CA VAL A 99 1.28 5.64 18.19
C VAL A 99 0.10 5.53 17.23
N MET A 100 -0.71 4.47 17.36
CA MET A 100 -1.79 4.19 16.40
C MET A 100 -3.07 5.00 16.67
N GLU A 101 -3.23 5.53 17.88
CA GLU A 101 -4.38 6.37 18.24
C GLU A 101 -3.87 7.53 19.11
N PRO A 102 -4.38 8.76 18.97
CA PRO A 102 -3.87 9.90 19.73
C PRO A 102 -4.37 9.97 21.19
N ASP A 103 -5.41 9.22 21.54
CA ASP A 103 -6.09 9.35 22.83
C ASP A 103 -5.78 8.16 23.77
N GLY A 104 -5.25 8.46 24.97
CA GLY A 104 -5.06 7.49 26.07
C GLY A 104 -3.78 6.64 26.01
N GLU A 105 -3.77 5.52 26.74
CA GLU A 105 -2.82 4.45 26.46
C GLU A 105 -3.24 3.82 25.14
N SER A 106 -2.48 4.06 24.08
CA SER A 106 -2.84 3.67 22.72
C SER A 106 -1.95 2.53 22.22
N PRO A 107 -2.44 1.71 21.27
CA PRO A 107 -1.62 0.71 20.61
C PRO A 107 -0.40 1.35 19.94
N ILE A 108 0.73 0.67 20.00
CA ILE A 108 2.00 1.15 19.43
C ILE A 108 2.51 0.18 18.38
N LEU A 109 3.03 0.73 17.28
CA LEU A 109 3.73 -0.03 16.26
C LEU A 109 5.22 0.29 16.33
N ILE A 110 6.05 -0.74 16.43
CA ILE A 110 7.50 -0.60 16.43
C ILE A 110 8.06 -1.28 15.17
N PRO A 111 8.67 -0.52 14.25
CA PRO A 111 9.47 -1.06 13.17
C PRO A 111 10.77 -1.67 13.70
N LEU A 112 11.12 -2.88 13.23
CA LEU A 112 12.39 -3.52 13.52
C LEU A 112 13.32 -3.41 12.33
N LEU A 113 14.43 -2.73 12.55
CA LEU A 113 15.47 -2.49 11.58
C LEU A 113 16.54 -3.59 11.70
N LYS A 114 17.02 -4.07 10.55
CA LYS A 114 18.17 -4.97 10.45
C LYS A 114 19.21 -4.34 9.52
N ASN A 115 20.48 -4.59 9.79
CA ASN A 115 21.54 -4.22 8.85
C ASN A 115 21.44 -5.09 7.58
N GLY A 116 21.27 -4.45 6.44
CA GLY A 116 21.23 -5.12 5.14
C GLY A 116 22.59 -5.75 4.81
N THR A 117 22.57 -6.85 4.05
CA THR A 117 23.81 -7.55 3.62
C THR A 117 24.53 -6.85 2.47
N ALA A 118 23.87 -5.92 1.77
CA ALA A 118 24.42 -5.11 0.69
C ALA A 118 23.82 -3.69 0.80
N CYS A 119 24.60 -2.74 1.33
CA CYS A 119 24.17 -1.36 1.57
C CYS A 119 24.09 -0.56 0.26
N GLU A 120 22.91 -0.45 -0.37
CA GLU A 120 22.62 0.64 -1.32
C GLU A 120 21.11 0.96 -1.32
N PRO A 121 20.64 2.18 -0.99
CA PRO A 121 21.34 3.34 -0.39
C PRO A 121 21.15 3.52 1.13
N ALA A 122 20.39 2.67 1.84
CA ALA A 122 20.28 2.68 3.30
C ALA A 122 20.77 1.37 3.90
N CYS A 123 21.72 1.42 4.85
CA CYS A 123 22.28 0.23 5.48
C CYS A 123 21.31 -0.48 6.44
N GLN A 124 20.18 0.14 6.78
CA GLN A 124 19.15 -0.43 7.63
C GLN A 124 17.86 -0.61 6.85
N GLU A 125 17.33 -1.83 6.89
CA GLU A 125 16.05 -2.19 6.28
C GLU A 125 15.03 -2.54 7.36
N ILE A 126 13.77 -2.17 7.12
CA ILE A 126 12.63 -2.58 7.94
C ILE A 126 12.34 -4.04 7.61
N SER A 127 12.53 -4.90 8.60
CA SER A 127 12.41 -6.36 8.45
C SER A 127 11.14 -6.92 9.09
N GLU A 128 10.58 -6.22 10.09
CA GLU A 128 9.38 -6.64 10.80
C GLU A 128 8.68 -5.44 11.42
N PHE A 129 7.35 -5.49 11.47
CA PHE A 129 6.53 -4.65 12.33
C PHE A 129 6.06 -5.46 13.54
N ARG A 130 6.16 -4.86 14.73
CA ARG A 130 5.55 -5.38 15.96
C ARG A 130 4.48 -4.43 16.45
N LEU A 131 3.24 -4.91 16.48
CA LEU A 131 2.11 -4.21 17.06
C LEU A 131 1.95 -4.65 18.50
N TYR A 132 1.94 -3.69 19.40
CA TYR A 132 1.72 -3.89 20.82
C TYR A 132 0.46 -3.16 21.27
N GLN A 133 -0.27 -3.76 22.19
CA GLN A 133 -1.43 -3.14 22.83
C GLN A 133 -1.14 -2.84 24.29
N PRO A 134 -1.68 -1.73 24.82
CA PRO A 134 -1.66 -1.48 26.24
C PRO A 134 -2.48 -2.53 26.98
N ASP A 135 -2.00 -2.93 28.15
CA ASP A 135 -2.70 -3.83 29.05
C ASP A 135 -3.48 -3.05 30.13
N SER A 136 -4.36 -3.75 30.85
CA SER A 136 -4.98 -3.25 32.08
C SER A 136 -3.98 -2.78 33.14
N LEU A 137 -2.76 -3.31 33.13
CA LEU A 137 -1.64 -2.84 33.93
C LEU A 137 -0.96 -1.66 33.24
N ALA A 138 -1.24 -0.45 33.74
CA ALA A 138 -0.68 0.79 33.21
C ALA A 138 0.84 0.71 32.99
N GLY A 139 1.28 1.15 31.81
CA GLY A 139 2.68 1.10 31.37
C GLY A 139 3.19 -0.27 30.91
N TYR A 140 2.33 -1.31 30.86
CA TYR A 140 2.65 -2.61 30.28
C TYR A 140 1.94 -2.81 28.95
N TYR A 141 2.62 -3.56 28.07
CA TYR A 141 2.15 -3.84 26.73
C TYR A 141 2.22 -5.33 26.41
N GLU A 142 1.21 -5.83 25.69
CA GLU A 142 1.17 -7.17 25.12
C GLU A 142 1.43 -7.11 23.62
N ILE A 143 2.20 -8.05 23.09
CA ILE A 143 2.38 -8.16 21.63
C ILE A 143 1.14 -8.78 20.97
N LYS A 144 0.53 -8.07 20.02
CA LYS A 144 -0.64 -8.56 19.28
C LYS A 144 -0.30 -9.15 17.93
N GLN A 145 0.64 -8.54 17.23
CA GLN A 145 0.97 -8.96 15.87
C GLN A 145 2.44 -8.74 15.57
N LYS A 146 3.03 -9.70 14.87
CA LYS A 146 4.31 -9.56 14.19
C LYS A 146 4.07 -9.70 12.69
N VAL A 147 4.52 -8.74 11.91
CA VAL A 147 4.38 -8.74 10.45
C VAL A 147 5.76 -8.67 9.84
N LYS A 148 6.20 -9.76 9.22
CA LYS A 148 7.43 -9.77 8.44
C LYS A 148 7.27 -8.85 7.23
N ILE A 149 8.26 -7.99 7.02
CA ILE A 149 8.31 -7.07 5.88
C ILE A 149 9.23 -7.67 4.82
N ILE A 150 8.69 -7.84 3.63
CA ILE A 150 9.42 -8.27 2.43
C ILE A 150 9.02 -7.23 1.39
N GLY A 151 9.95 -6.38 0.98
CA GLY A 151 9.63 -5.32 0.04
C GLY A 151 9.41 -5.81 -1.39
N PRO A 152 8.96 -4.93 -2.29
CA PRO A 152 8.55 -5.30 -3.63
C PRO A 152 9.69 -5.89 -4.48
N ASP A 153 9.34 -6.74 -5.43
CA ASP A 153 10.31 -7.28 -6.39
C ASP A 153 10.89 -6.18 -7.28
N GLU A 154 12.20 -6.25 -7.58
CA GLU A 154 12.87 -5.28 -8.44
C GLU A 154 12.24 -5.22 -9.84
N ALA A 155 11.80 -6.36 -10.39
CA ALA A 155 11.05 -6.40 -11.63
C ALA A 155 9.74 -5.59 -11.56
N PHE A 156 9.00 -5.66 -10.44
CA PHE A 156 7.80 -4.86 -10.23
C PHE A 156 8.11 -3.36 -10.19
N VAL A 157 9.17 -2.97 -9.47
CA VAL A 157 9.56 -1.56 -9.30
C VAL A 157 9.99 -0.94 -10.63
N LEU A 158 10.73 -1.68 -11.45
CA LEU A 158 11.26 -1.21 -12.73
C LEU A 158 10.31 -1.38 -13.92
N ALA A 159 9.24 -2.18 -13.79
CA ALA A 159 8.29 -2.43 -14.86
C ALA A 159 7.77 -1.16 -15.59
N PRO A 160 7.46 -0.04 -14.91
CA PRO A 160 7.02 1.17 -15.59
C PRO A 160 8.09 1.81 -16.48
N LEU A 161 9.37 1.70 -16.12
CA LEU A 161 10.49 2.21 -16.92
C LEU A 161 10.80 1.32 -18.13
N GLN A 162 10.45 0.04 -18.03
CA GLN A 162 10.88 -1.02 -18.94
C GLN A 162 9.81 -1.45 -19.93
N GLN A 163 8.98 -0.53 -20.44
CA GLN A 163 7.98 -0.90 -21.46
C GLN A 163 8.57 -1.56 -22.73
N GLU A 164 9.91 -1.72 -22.87
CA GLU A 164 10.56 -2.34 -24.05
C GLU A 164 11.81 -3.23 -23.89
N THR A 165 12.39 -3.48 -22.72
CA THR A 165 13.61 -4.34 -22.65
C THR A 165 13.46 -5.55 -21.72
N ALA A 166 13.71 -6.74 -22.28
CA ALA A 166 13.54 -8.04 -21.62
C ALA A 166 14.58 -8.34 -20.52
N GLN A 167 15.49 -7.41 -20.22
CA GLN A 167 16.72 -7.68 -19.48
C GLN A 167 16.51 -7.95 -17.97
N TYR A 168 15.33 -7.66 -17.42
CA TYR A 168 15.07 -7.76 -15.97
C TYR A 168 13.75 -8.45 -15.60
N LYS A 169 13.05 -9.08 -16.56
CA LYS A 169 11.80 -9.79 -16.30
C LYS A 169 11.93 -10.94 -15.28
N ASP A 170 13.16 -11.37 -15.00
CA ASP A 170 13.48 -12.47 -14.10
C ASP A 170 14.21 -12.03 -12.81
N SER A 171 14.27 -10.72 -12.51
CA SER A 171 14.80 -10.27 -11.21
C SER A 171 13.76 -10.48 -10.11
N TYR A 172 13.88 -11.61 -9.40
CA TYR A 172 13.12 -11.93 -8.18
C TYR A 172 13.76 -11.35 -6.91
N ARG A 173 14.64 -10.35 -7.06
CA ARG A 173 15.28 -9.69 -5.93
C ARG A 173 14.26 -8.77 -5.27
N SER A 174 13.87 -9.09 -4.04
CA SER A 174 13.10 -8.17 -3.21
C SER A 174 13.95 -6.94 -2.83
N LEU A 175 13.35 -5.76 -2.95
CA LEU A 175 14.00 -4.50 -2.61
C LEU A 175 13.68 -4.08 -1.18
N SER A 176 14.66 -3.52 -0.48
CA SER A 176 14.54 -3.15 0.93
C SER A 176 13.73 -1.87 1.13
N LEU A 177 12.86 -1.86 2.15
CA LEU A 177 12.14 -0.67 2.59
C LEU A 177 12.82 -0.10 3.84
N ASN A 178 13.02 1.21 3.91
CA ASN A 178 13.87 1.83 4.94
C ASN A 178 13.20 2.98 5.71
N LYS A 179 12.06 3.48 5.23
CA LYS A 179 11.34 4.59 5.85
C LYS A 179 9.89 4.20 6.07
N VAL A 180 9.33 4.60 7.22
CA VAL A 180 7.89 4.54 7.50
C VAL A 180 7.37 5.97 7.60
N THR A 181 6.24 6.27 6.99
CA THR A 181 5.60 7.59 7.08
C THR A 181 4.09 7.43 7.21
N PRO A 182 3.45 8.01 8.23
CA PRO A 182 1.99 8.08 8.29
C PRO A 182 1.43 8.82 7.08
N LEU A 183 0.30 8.34 6.56
CA LEU A 183 -0.44 9.02 5.50
C LEU A 183 -1.63 9.74 6.12
N ASP A 184 -1.55 11.07 6.17
CA ASP A 184 -2.65 11.91 6.64
C ASP A 184 -3.88 11.72 5.75
N SER A 185 -5.00 11.35 6.37
CA SER A 185 -6.22 11.04 5.67
C SER A 185 -7.44 11.19 6.56
N SER A 186 -8.58 11.53 5.96
CA SER A 186 -9.90 11.38 6.58
C SER A 186 -10.45 9.96 6.48
N VAL A 187 -9.73 9.04 5.81
CA VAL A 187 -10.10 7.64 5.70
C VAL A 187 -9.89 6.92 7.04
N PRO A 188 -10.87 6.11 7.52
CA PRO A 188 -10.79 5.45 8.82
C PRO A 188 -9.55 4.57 9.04
N GLY A 189 -9.02 4.61 10.27
CA GLY A 189 -7.84 3.86 10.71
C GLY A 189 -6.53 4.59 10.43
N VAL A 190 -5.40 3.94 10.73
CA VAL A 190 -4.07 4.51 10.48
C VAL A 190 -3.48 3.90 9.22
N TRP A 191 -3.02 4.77 8.32
CA TRP A 191 -2.40 4.38 7.06
C TRP A 191 -0.92 4.70 7.11
N LEU A 192 -0.09 3.72 6.78
CA LEU A 192 1.36 3.83 6.82
C LEU A 192 1.91 3.54 5.45
N ASN A 193 2.84 4.37 5.01
CA ASN A 193 3.61 4.18 3.79
C ASN A 193 5.02 3.75 4.15
N LEU A 194 5.43 2.58 3.68
CA LEU A 194 6.80 2.11 3.77
C LEU A 194 7.46 2.39 2.44
N THR A 195 8.59 3.09 2.44
CA THR A 195 9.25 3.50 1.21
C THR A 195 10.69 3.02 1.14
N GLY A 196 11.16 2.85 -0.09
CA GLY A 196 12.56 2.75 -0.46
C GLY A 196 12.80 3.48 -1.78
N ASP A 197 14.06 3.72 -2.09
CA ASP A 197 14.48 4.38 -3.33
C ASP A 197 15.48 3.50 -4.07
N ARG A 198 15.36 3.46 -5.40
CA ARG A 198 16.24 2.71 -6.29
C ARG A 198 16.66 3.59 -7.45
N THR A 199 17.96 3.81 -7.58
CA THR A 199 18.50 4.50 -8.75
C THR A 199 18.77 3.49 -9.86
N PHE A 200 18.29 3.80 -11.07
CA PHE A 200 18.53 3.04 -12.28
C PHE A 200 18.98 3.98 -13.40
N GLY A 201 20.25 3.84 -13.84
CA GLY A 201 20.87 4.81 -14.75
C GLY A 201 20.87 6.20 -14.12
N THR A 202 20.18 7.15 -14.75
CA THR A 202 19.99 8.53 -14.25
C THR A 202 18.66 8.75 -13.53
N THR A 203 17.81 7.73 -13.43
CA THR A 203 16.45 7.87 -12.89
C THR A 203 16.39 7.32 -11.47
N SER A 204 15.87 8.10 -10.53
CA SER A 204 15.56 7.62 -9.18
C SER A 204 14.09 7.20 -9.12
N VAL A 205 13.83 5.93 -8.79
CA VAL A 205 12.50 5.37 -8.64
C VAL A 205 12.22 5.21 -7.15
N THR A 206 11.17 5.85 -6.67
CA THR A 206 10.66 5.64 -5.32
C THR A 206 9.61 4.53 -5.36
N TYR A 207 9.66 3.60 -4.43
CA TYR A 207 8.72 2.48 -4.34
C TYR A 207 8.34 2.19 -2.91
N GLY A 208 7.30 1.39 -2.72
CA GLY A 208 6.83 1.12 -1.37
C GLY A 208 5.67 0.16 -1.25
N GLU A 209 5.22 0.06 0.01
CA GLU A 209 4.06 -0.71 0.43
C GLU A 209 3.18 0.13 1.34
N VAL A 210 1.87 0.02 1.18
CA VAL A 210 0.91 0.65 2.07
C VAL A 210 0.40 -0.37 3.07
N PHE A 211 0.41 0.01 4.33
CA PHE A 211 -0.20 -0.75 5.42
C PHE A 211 -1.36 0.02 6.02
N HIS A 212 -2.37 -0.73 6.45
CA HIS A 212 -3.52 -0.19 7.16
C HIS A 212 -3.63 -0.86 8.52
N TYR A 213 -3.69 -0.05 9.57
CA TYR A 213 -4.08 -0.44 10.91
C TYR A 213 -5.58 -0.17 11.10
N ASN A 214 -6.32 -1.22 11.41
CA ASN A 214 -7.73 -1.14 11.70
C ASN A 214 -7.97 -1.18 13.22
N PRO A 215 -8.41 -0.06 13.84
CA PRO A 215 -8.61 0.03 15.28
C PRO A 215 -9.75 -0.84 15.81
N LYS A 216 -10.69 -1.26 14.95
CA LYS A 216 -11.79 -2.15 15.37
C LYS A 216 -11.37 -3.59 15.55
N THR A 217 -10.29 -3.99 14.87
CA THR A 217 -9.80 -5.37 14.86
C THR A 217 -8.43 -5.49 15.50
N ASP A 218 -7.77 -4.37 15.79
CA ASP A 218 -6.40 -4.29 16.31
C ASP A 218 -5.39 -5.03 15.45
N ARG A 219 -5.50 -4.82 14.13
CA ARG A 219 -4.68 -5.52 13.15
C ARG A 219 -4.10 -4.57 12.14
N ILE A 220 -2.85 -4.82 11.81
CA ILE A 220 -2.16 -4.19 10.70
C ILE A 220 -2.05 -5.18 9.52
N GLN A 221 -2.32 -4.68 8.32
CA GLN A 221 -2.31 -5.48 7.09
C GLN A 221 -1.69 -4.71 5.93
N LYS A 222 -0.97 -5.41 5.05
CA LYS A 222 -0.52 -4.86 3.77
C LYS A 222 -1.72 -4.68 2.85
N MET A 223 -1.82 -3.51 2.23
CA MET A 223 -2.93 -3.12 1.36
C MET A 223 -2.54 -3.14 -0.12
N VAL A 224 -1.41 -2.51 -0.47
CA VAL A 224 -0.96 -2.44 -1.86
C VAL A 224 0.55 -2.18 -1.96
N GLU A 225 1.17 -2.68 -3.01
CA GLU A 225 2.53 -2.34 -3.44
C GLU A 225 2.48 -1.27 -4.52
N TRP A 226 3.45 -0.36 -4.54
CA TRP A 226 3.47 0.75 -5.48
C TRP A 226 4.90 1.14 -5.89
N THR A 227 5.01 1.84 -7.02
CA THR A 227 6.25 2.39 -7.57
C THR A 227 5.94 3.72 -8.27
N SER A 228 6.85 4.68 -8.16
CA SER A 228 6.81 6.01 -8.77
C SER A 228 8.15 6.32 -9.42
N PRO A 229 8.26 6.14 -10.76
CA PRO A 229 9.41 6.61 -11.53
C PRO A 229 9.62 8.12 -11.50
N ALA A 230 8.58 8.88 -11.11
CA ALA A 230 8.64 10.32 -10.90
C ALA A 230 9.32 10.70 -9.56
N GLY A 231 9.71 9.72 -8.74
CA GLY A 231 10.33 9.95 -7.43
C GLY A 231 9.38 10.57 -6.39
N GLN A 232 8.07 10.46 -6.61
CA GLN A 232 7.06 11.07 -5.75
C GLN A 232 6.47 10.06 -4.77
N SER A 233 6.19 10.51 -3.55
CA SER A 233 5.41 9.72 -2.59
C SER A 233 3.95 9.63 -3.03
N ILE A 234 3.29 8.57 -2.59
CA ILE A 234 1.83 8.44 -2.66
C ILE A 234 1.14 9.43 -1.73
N TYR A 235 -0.12 9.73 -2.02
CA TYR A 235 -0.92 10.67 -1.24
C TYR A 235 -2.41 10.36 -1.39
N TRP A 236 -3.21 10.84 -0.43
CA TRP A 236 -4.67 10.81 -0.51
C TRP A 236 -5.18 12.04 -1.25
N GLN A 237 -6.08 11.84 -2.20
CA GLN A 237 -6.74 12.93 -2.93
C GLN A 237 -8.15 12.51 -3.31
N GLN A 238 -9.11 13.43 -3.19
CA GLN A 238 -10.43 13.26 -3.77
C GLN A 238 -10.36 13.45 -5.30
N VAL A 239 -10.27 12.34 -6.01
CA VAL A 239 -10.26 12.27 -7.48
C VAL A 239 -11.69 12.12 -8.00
N ILE A 240 -12.53 11.35 -7.30
CA ILE A 240 -13.95 11.22 -7.62
C ILE A 240 -14.73 12.30 -6.85
N PRO A 241 -15.53 13.14 -7.53
CA PRO A 241 -16.38 14.13 -6.88
C PRO A 241 -17.26 13.48 -5.80
N ASP A 242 -17.41 14.17 -4.67
CA ASP A 242 -18.26 13.78 -3.54
C ASP A 242 -17.99 12.38 -2.94
N ALA A 243 -16.84 11.76 -3.24
CA ALA A 243 -16.39 10.50 -2.66
C ALA A 243 -15.35 10.67 -1.54
N THR A 244 -15.10 9.59 -0.79
CA THR A 244 -13.95 9.53 0.12
C THR A 244 -12.63 9.65 -0.65
N PRO A 245 -11.60 10.33 -0.13
CA PRO A 245 -10.32 10.44 -0.81
C PRO A 245 -9.76 9.09 -1.26
N GLU A 246 -9.24 9.04 -2.48
CA GLU A 246 -8.56 7.89 -3.05
C GLU A 246 -7.04 7.97 -2.85
N LEU A 247 -6.40 6.81 -2.80
CA LEU A 247 -4.94 6.75 -2.77
C LEU A 247 -4.41 6.88 -4.20
N VAL A 248 -3.59 7.91 -4.44
CA VAL A 248 -3.04 8.23 -5.75
C VAL A 248 -1.54 7.91 -5.79
N VAL A 249 -1.13 7.22 -6.86
CA VAL A 249 0.27 6.91 -7.17
C VAL A 249 0.60 7.52 -8.53
N ASN A 250 1.55 8.45 -8.56
CA ASN A 250 2.09 8.98 -9.81
C ASN A 250 3.16 8.03 -10.36
N GLN A 251 2.85 7.35 -11.45
CA GLN A 251 3.75 6.44 -12.17
C GLN A 251 4.27 7.03 -13.50
N THR A 252 4.13 8.34 -13.69
CA THR A 252 4.54 9.05 -14.91
C THR A 252 6.00 8.78 -15.25
N VAL A 253 6.28 8.53 -16.53
CA VAL A 253 7.64 8.33 -17.05
C VAL A 253 7.91 9.37 -18.13
N GLY A 254 8.81 10.32 -17.84
CA GLY A 254 9.07 11.44 -18.72
C GLY A 254 7.80 12.25 -19.00
N ILE A 255 7.40 12.34 -20.28
CA ILE A 255 6.20 13.08 -20.70
C ILE A 255 4.92 12.25 -20.70
N GLU A 256 4.97 10.99 -20.25
CA GLU A 256 3.86 10.05 -20.37
C GLU A 256 3.08 9.91 -19.07
N PRO A 257 1.89 10.54 -18.96
CA PRO A 257 1.11 10.50 -17.74
C PRO A 257 0.61 9.10 -17.45
N ILE A 258 0.93 8.61 -16.26
CA ILE A 258 0.43 7.34 -15.74
C ILE A 258 0.13 7.54 -14.26
N PHE A 259 -1.14 7.48 -13.89
CA PHE A 259 -1.61 7.53 -12.51
C PHE A 259 -2.35 6.25 -12.17
N ARG A 260 -2.08 5.68 -11.00
CA ARG A 260 -2.92 4.64 -10.40
C ARG A 260 -3.70 5.25 -9.26
N VAL A 261 -5.01 5.00 -9.25
CA VAL A 261 -5.92 5.50 -8.23
C VAL A 261 -6.62 4.31 -7.59
N TYR A 262 -6.57 4.23 -6.28
CA TYR A 262 -7.16 3.15 -5.49
C TYR A 262 -8.28 3.67 -4.59
N GLN A 263 -9.46 3.10 -4.77
CA GLN A 263 -10.64 3.40 -3.95
C GLN A 263 -10.64 2.51 -2.71
N VAL A 264 -11.01 3.08 -1.58
CA VAL A 264 -11.30 2.33 -0.36
C VAL A 264 -12.68 1.71 -0.51
N LYS A 265 -12.77 0.39 -0.45
CA LYS A 265 -14.03 -0.35 -0.53
C LYS A 265 -14.22 -1.23 0.69
N SER A 266 -15.44 -1.23 1.21
CA SER A 266 -15.84 -2.17 2.24
C SER A 266 -16.14 -3.54 1.62
N GLN A 267 -15.64 -4.60 2.23
CA GLN A 267 -15.96 -5.97 1.86
C GLN A 267 -16.63 -6.71 3.03
N LYS A 268 -17.44 -7.72 2.73
CA LYS A 268 -18.12 -8.57 3.71
C LYS A 268 -17.15 -9.59 4.33
N SER A 269 -16.03 -9.11 4.91
CA SER A 269 -15.07 -9.92 5.64
C SER A 269 -14.91 -9.35 7.03
N SER A 270 -15.04 -10.19 8.06
CA SER A 270 -14.83 -9.79 9.46
C SER A 270 -13.36 -9.52 9.77
N LEU A 271 -12.43 -10.14 9.03
CA LEU A 271 -10.99 -10.06 9.27
C LEU A 271 -10.33 -8.87 8.58
N SER A 272 -10.82 -8.51 7.39
CA SER A 272 -10.29 -7.40 6.59
C SER A 272 -11.47 -6.64 5.99
N PRO A 273 -12.18 -5.80 6.75
CA PRO A 273 -13.41 -5.17 6.25
C PRO A 273 -13.16 -4.13 5.15
N LEU A 274 -11.91 -3.69 4.97
CA LEU A 274 -11.52 -2.68 4.00
C LEU A 274 -10.48 -3.24 3.02
N VAL A 275 -10.61 -2.88 1.75
CA VAL A 275 -9.66 -3.19 0.67
C VAL A 275 -9.42 -1.97 -0.21
N LEU A 276 -8.22 -1.89 -0.79
CA LEU A 276 -7.91 -0.94 -1.85
C LEU A 276 -8.20 -1.57 -3.21
N SER A 277 -9.10 -0.97 -3.97
CA SER A 277 -9.51 -1.41 -5.30
C SER A 277 -9.07 -0.39 -6.35
N GLN A 278 -8.17 -0.81 -7.26
CA GLN A 278 -7.72 0.06 -8.34
C GLN A 278 -8.87 0.41 -9.29
N ILE A 279 -9.00 1.69 -9.65
CA ILE A 279 -9.86 2.10 -10.77
C ILE A 279 -9.22 1.57 -12.06
N SER A 280 -9.93 0.67 -12.73
CA SER A 280 -9.44 0.00 -13.94
C SER A 280 -10.26 0.42 -15.15
N LEU A 281 -9.60 0.71 -16.27
CA LEU A 281 -10.25 0.95 -17.55
C LEU A 281 -10.50 -0.35 -18.34
N LYS A 282 -10.00 -1.51 -17.87
CA LYS A 282 -10.04 -2.78 -18.62
C LYS A 282 -11.47 -3.16 -19.01
N VAL A 283 -12.38 -3.18 -18.04
CA VAL A 283 -13.80 -3.48 -18.23
C VAL A 283 -14.58 -2.17 -18.25
N PRO A 284 -15.33 -1.86 -19.32
CA PRO A 284 -16.16 -0.65 -19.36
C PRO A 284 -17.23 -0.65 -18.26
N ALA A 285 -17.41 0.48 -17.57
CA ALA A 285 -18.48 0.63 -16.59
C ALA A 285 -19.89 0.53 -17.20
N ILE A 286 -20.03 0.88 -18.48
CA ILE A 286 -21.27 0.77 -19.26
C ILE A 286 -20.98 0.29 -20.68
N SER A 287 -21.98 -0.34 -21.30
CA SER A 287 -21.89 -0.85 -22.68
C SER A 287 -22.47 0.15 -23.69
N GLN A 288 -21.90 1.35 -23.76
CA GLN A 288 -22.26 2.36 -24.78
C GLN A 288 -21.10 2.49 -25.79
N PRO A 289 -21.36 2.49 -27.11
CA PRO A 289 -20.30 2.55 -28.12
C PRO A 289 -19.34 3.72 -27.95
N ASN A 290 -19.86 4.94 -27.74
CA ASN A 290 -19.03 6.15 -27.64
C ASN A 290 -18.18 6.14 -26.35
N TYR A 291 -18.75 5.61 -25.26
CA TYR A 291 -17.99 5.38 -24.02
C TYR A 291 -16.85 4.38 -24.22
N GLN A 292 -17.10 3.28 -24.94
CA GLN A 292 -16.07 2.29 -25.26
C GLN A 292 -14.99 2.87 -26.19
N GLN A 293 -15.34 3.74 -27.13
CA GLN A 293 -14.39 4.47 -27.97
C GLN A 293 -13.51 5.40 -27.13
N ALA A 294 -14.08 6.17 -26.20
CA ALA A 294 -13.31 7.00 -25.28
C ALA A 294 -12.36 6.16 -24.40
N LEU A 295 -12.83 5.03 -23.86
CA LEU A 295 -11.97 4.12 -23.11
C LEU A 295 -10.85 3.53 -23.97
N LYS A 296 -11.11 3.27 -25.25
CA LYS A 296 -10.11 2.79 -26.20
C LYS A 296 -9.02 3.84 -26.41
N LEU A 297 -9.38 5.10 -26.61
CA LEU A 297 -8.44 6.23 -26.69
C LEU A 297 -7.63 6.36 -25.38
N ALA A 298 -8.30 6.33 -24.23
CA ALA A 298 -7.65 6.43 -22.93
C ALA A 298 -6.64 5.30 -22.67
N LYS A 299 -6.97 4.06 -23.05
CA LYS A 299 -6.05 2.90 -22.95
C LYS A 299 -4.82 3.03 -23.83
N ALA A 300 -4.91 3.75 -24.95
CA ALA A 300 -3.76 4.10 -25.78
C ALA A 300 -2.99 5.31 -25.23
N GLY A 301 -3.40 5.89 -24.10
CA GLY A 301 -2.79 7.08 -23.50
C GLY A 301 -3.20 8.40 -24.15
N LEU A 302 -4.21 8.40 -25.03
CA LEU A 302 -4.74 9.61 -25.69
C LEU A 302 -5.76 10.29 -24.77
N TRP A 303 -5.31 10.69 -23.58
CA TRP A 303 -6.16 11.13 -22.47
C TRP A 303 -7.02 12.36 -22.81
N ILE A 304 -6.44 13.34 -23.49
CA ILE A 304 -7.17 14.56 -23.88
C ILE A 304 -8.28 14.22 -24.87
N ASN A 305 -7.99 13.42 -25.90
CA ASN A 305 -9.00 13.03 -26.89
C ASN A 305 -10.07 12.11 -26.30
N ALA A 306 -9.71 11.26 -25.33
CA ALA A 306 -10.67 10.46 -24.59
C ALA A 306 -11.65 11.34 -23.81
N LEU A 307 -11.17 12.42 -23.16
CA LEU A 307 -12.04 13.39 -22.48
C LEU A 307 -12.96 14.11 -23.46
N GLU A 308 -12.42 14.59 -24.59
CA GLU A 308 -13.22 15.24 -25.63
C GLU A 308 -14.36 14.34 -26.14
N GLU A 309 -14.11 13.03 -26.23
CA GLU A 309 -15.13 12.06 -26.63
C GLU A 309 -16.18 11.81 -25.52
N LEU A 310 -15.75 11.83 -24.25
CA LEU A 310 -16.66 11.72 -23.10
C LEU A 310 -17.57 12.94 -22.95
N ASP A 311 -17.04 14.15 -23.15
CA ASP A 311 -17.75 15.42 -22.96
C ASP A 311 -18.91 15.63 -23.95
N ARG A 312 -18.89 14.91 -25.08
CA ARG A 312 -19.97 14.93 -26.09
C ARG A 312 -21.24 14.22 -25.65
N HIS A 313 -21.20 13.49 -24.53
CA HIS A 313 -22.25 12.55 -24.16
C HIS A 313 -22.70 12.73 -22.71
N LYS A 314 -23.99 12.50 -22.47
CA LYS A 314 -24.52 12.47 -21.11
C LYS A 314 -24.13 11.15 -20.43
N LEU A 315 -23.23 11.23 -19.47
CA LEU A 315 -22.72 10.07 -18.73
C LEU A 315 -23.58 9.77 -17.49
N SER A 316 -23.49 8.54 -17.01
CA SER A 316 -24.17 8.10 -15.79
C SER A 316 -23.19 8.00 -14.62
N ALA A 317 -23.71 8.05 -13.39
CA ALA A 317 -22.90 7.90 -12.17
C ALA A 317 -22.04 6.61 -12.15
N LYS A 318 -22.46 5.54 -12.85
CA LYS A 318 -21.68 4.29 -12.95
C LYS A 318 -20.31 4.50 -13.60
N THR A 319 -20.17 5.52 -14.44
CA THR A 319 -18.93 5.81 -15.18
C THR A 319 -17.95 6.69 -14.42
N GLU A 320 -18.39 7.29 -13.32
CA GLU A 320 -17.73 8.42 -12.66
C GLU A 320 -16.28 8.11 -12.28
N ALA A 321 -16.03 6.94 -11.67
CA ALA A 321 -14.68 6.52 -11.32
C ALA A 321 -13.73 6.47 -12.53
N GLN A 322 -14.17 5.89 -13.65
CA GLN A 322 -13.35 5.78 -14.86
C GLN A 322 -13.17 7.15 -15.53
N VAL A 323 -14.22 7.99 -15.54
CA VAL A 323 -14.17 9.35 -16.08
C VAL A 323 -13.22 10.22 -15.27
N SER A 324 -13.29 10.18 -13.94
CA SER A 324 -12.38 10.92 -13.05
C SER A 324 -10.93 10.47 -13.21
N LEU A 325 -10.67 9.17 -13.40
CA LEU A 325 -9.32 8.69 -13.71
C LEU A 325 -8.80 9.25 -15.03
N ILE A 326 -9.63 9.23 -16.09
CA ILE A 326 -9.27 9.80 -17.40
C ILE A 326 -9.06 11.31 -17.28
N LYS A 327 -9.88 11.99 -16.47
CA LYS A 327 -9.76 13.43 -16.20
C LYS A 327 -8.45 13.77 -15.52
N LEU A 328 -8.06 13.02 -14.47
CA LEU A 328 -6.77 13.21 -13.80
C LEU A 328 -5.59 13.15 -14.79
N HIS A 329 -5.57 12.15 -15.67
CA HIS A 329 -4.53 12.04 -16.69
C HIS A 329 -4.61 13.16 -17.74
N GLY A 330 -5.82 13.49 -18.20
CA GLY A 330 -6.02 14.52 -19.20
C GLY A 330 -5.68 15.93 -18.71
N ASP A 331 -5.94 16.24 -17.45
CA ASP A 331 -5.59 17.54 -16.85
C ASP A 331 -4.07 17.66 -16.68
N PHE A 332 -3.38 16.58 -16.28
CA PHE A 332 -1.92 16.54 -16.30
C PHE A 332 -1.36 16.70 -17.73
N ALA A 333 -1.88 15.97 -18.70
CA ALA A 333 -1.52 16.09 -20.12
C ALA A 333 -1.72 17.52 -20.67
N ARG A 334 -2.83 18.17 -20.32
CA ARG A 334 -3.08 19.58 -20.67
C ARG A 334 -2.05 20.51 -20.05
N SER A 335 -1.65 20.29 -18.79
CA SER A 335 -0.59 21.07 -18.15
C SER A 335 0.73 20.95 -18.91
N GLN A 336 1.09 19.76 -19.40
CA GLN A 336 2.30 19.54 -20.19
C GLN A 336 2.26 20.31 -21.52
N LEU A 337 1.09 20.42 -22.16
CA LEU A 337 0.94 21.21 -23.39
C LEU A 337 1.13 22.72 -23.20
N GLN A 338 0.99 23.21 -21.96
CA GLN A 338 1.17 24.63 -21.60
C GLN A 338 2.58 24.95 -21.11
N GLN A 339 3.42 23.94 -20.89
CA GLN A 339 4.80 24.14 -20.44
C GLN A 339 5.69 24.68 -21.55
N ASN A 340 6.69 25.48 -21.16
CA ASN A 340 7.77 25.92 -22.04
C ASN A 340 8.83 24.81 -22.09
N TRP A 341 8.84 24.07 -23.20
CA TRP A 341 9.79 22.99 -23.43
C TRP A 341 11.15 23.53 -23.88
N ALA A 342 12.23 22.82 -23.52
CA ALA A 342 13.58 23.28 -23.78
C ALA A 342 14.02 23.17 -25.26
N SER A 343 13.26 22.44 -26.08
CA SER A 343 13.51 22.33 -27.52
C SER A 343 12.21 22.05 -28.30
N PRO A 344 12.13 22.47 -29.58
CA PRO A 344 11.07 22.06 -30.51
C PRO A 344 10.90 20.55 -30.60
N LYS A 345 11.98 19.76 -30.58
CA LYS A 345 11.91 18.30 -30.47
C LYS A 345 11.09 17.82 -29.26
N GLN A 346 11.35 18.34 -28.07
CA GLN A 346 10.60 17.96 -26.86
C GLN A 346 9.13 18.37 -26.96
N GLN A 347 8.87 19.60 -27.43
CA GLN A 347 7.52 20.11 -27.64
C GLN A 347 6.74 19.26 -28.65
N LEU A 348 7.40 18.83 -29.72
CA LEU A 348 6.81 17.93 -30.71
C LEU A 348 6.41 16.59 -30.07
N LEU A 349 7.30 15.96 -29.30
CA LEU A 349 6.98 14.69 -28.63
C LEU A 349 5.78 14.84 -27.69
N VAL A 350 5.67 15.97 -26.98
CA VAL A 350 4.53 16.28 -26.12
C VAL A 350 3.24 16.42 -26.94
N TYR A 351 3.29 17.05 -28.12
CA TYR A 351 2.14 17.08 -29.02
C TYR A 351 1.74 15.68 -29.50
N LEU A 352 2.70 14.85 -29.90
CA LEU A 352 2.41 13.50 -30.41
C LEU A 352 1.87 12.56 -29.33
N VAL A 353 2.47 12.55 -28.13
CA VAL A 353 2.00 11.74 -27.00
C VAL A 353 0.57 12.11 -26.62
N ASN A 354 0.23 13.40 -26.66
CA ASN A 354 -1.08 13.92 -26.27
C ASN A 354 -2.10 14.03 -27.42
N GLY A 355 -1.83 13.39 -28.57
CA GLY A 355 -2.75 13.35 -29.71
C GLY A 355 -3.04 14.71 -30.37
N GLN A 356 -2.14 15.69 -30.19
CA GLN A 356 -2.24 17.03 -30.78
C GLN A 356 -1.64 17.03 -32.19
N TRP A 357 -2.17 16.19 -33.06
CA TRP A 357 -1.61 15.86 -34.37
C TRP A 357 -1.34 17.08 -35.26
N GLU A 358 -2.31 18.00 -35.33
CA GLU A 358 -2.18 19.23 -36.13
C GLU A 358 -1.08 20.16 -35.61
N LYS A 359 -1.06 20.41 -34.29
CA LYS A 359 -0.04 21.25 -33.66
C LYS A 359 1.36 20.65 -33.83
N GLY A 360 1.47 19.34 -33.68
CA GLY A 360 2.70 18.61 -33.97
C GLY A 360 3.15 18.81 -35.41
N LEU A 361 2.25 18.63 -36.38
CA LEU A 361 2.60 18.72 -37.80
C LEU A 361 3.07 20.13 -38.17
N ASN A 362 2.36 21.16 -37.70
CA ASN A 362 2.73 22.55 -37.92
C ASN A 362 4.12 22.87 -37.34
N LEU A 363 4.45 22.35 -36.15
CA LEU A 363 5.78 22.51 -35.54
C LEU A 363 6.86 21.78 -36.35
N PHE A 364 6.58 20.57 -36.83
CA PHE A 364 7.52 19.80 -37.66
C PHE A 364 7.82 20.46 -39.02
N GLU A 365 6.80 21.01 -39.66
CA GLU A 365 6.93 21.70 -40.94
C GLU A 365 7.74 23.00 -40.81
N SER A 366 7.59 23.72 -39.68
CA SER A 366 8.33 24.95 -39.40
C SER A 366 9.75 24.74 -38.85
N SER A 367 10.04 23.58 -38.25
CA SER A 367 11.34 23.27 -37.61
C SER A 367 12.39 22.73 -38.60
N LEU A 368 12.76 23.52 -39.62
CA LEU A 368 13.67 23.08 -40.69
C LEU A 368 15.02 22.53 -40.19
N TRP A 369 15.62 23.18 -39.18
CA TRP A 369 16.96 22.85 -38.69
C TRP A 369 17.00 21.65 -37.73
N GLU A 370 15.89 21.35 -37.04
CA GLU A 370 15.80 20.23 -36.09
C GLU A 370 15.14 18.98 -36.69
N ARG A 371 14.70 19.07 -37.95
CA ARG A 371 13.96 18.01 -38.64
C ARG A 371 14.70 16.67 -38.63
N ALA A 372 16.01 16.68 -38.89
CA ALA A 372 16.81 15.44 -38.91
C ALA A 372 16.84 14.76 -37.54
N GLU A 373 16.93 15.52 -36.45
CA GLU A 373 16.93 14.96 -35.09
C GLU A 373 15.56 14.40 -34.69
N ILE A 374 14.49 15.12 -35.06
CA ILE A 374 13.12 14.65 -34.89
C ILE A 374 12.93 13.32 -35.62
N LEU A 375 13.31 13.24 -36.89
CA LEU A 375 13.14 12.03 -37.70
C LEU A 375 13.96 10.85 -37.15
N ARG A 376 15.18 11.09 -36.65
CA ARG A 376 15.96 10.07 -35.95
C ARG A 376 15.25 9.55 -34.69
N THR A 377 14.55 10.43 -33.99
CA THR A 377 13.77 10.06 -32.79
C THR A 377 12.56 9.21 -33.16
N LEU A 378 11.82 9.59 -34.20
CA LEU A 378 10.67 8.82 -34.69
C LEU A 378 11.10 7.44 -35.25
N ARG A 379 12.23 7.39 -35.95
CA ARG A 379 12.81 6.13 -36.45
C ARG A 379 13.12 5.13 -35.32
N ASN A 380 13.51 5.64 -34.16
CA ASN A 380 13.84 4.84 -32.99
C ASN A 380 12.65 4.64 -32.03
N ASP A 381 11.46 5.17 -32.36
CA ASP A 381 10.26 4.85 -31.59
C ASP A 381 9.94 3.37 -31.76
N SER A 382 9.63 2.72 -30.65
CA SER A 382 9.34 1.30 -30.54
C SER A 382 7.98 0.85 -31.08
N GLY A 383 7.20 1.78 -31.63
CA GLY A 383 5.84 1.54 -32.13
C GLY A 383 4.75 2.06 -31.20
N ARG A 384 5.09 2.69 -30.07
CA ARG A 384 4.10 3.27 -29.16
C ARG A 384 3.36 4.44 -29.80
N LEU A 385 4.05 5.30 -30.55
CA LEU A 385 3.39 6.39 -31.28
C LEU A 385 2.52 5.84 -32.42
N SER A 386 3.00 4.81 -33.13
CA SER A 386 2.23 4.12 -34.17
C SER A 386 0.93 3.53 -33.60
N GLY A 387 1.00 2.81 -32.47
CA GLY A 387 -0.18 2.23 -31.83
C GLY A 387 -1.21 3.28 -31.37
N ARG A 388 -0.75 4.47 -30.95
CA ARG A 388 -1.62 5.62 -30.64
C ARG A 388 -2.33 6.12 -31.89
N ILE A 389 -1.60 6.33 -32.98
CA ILE A 389 -2.16 6.82 -34.25
C ILE A 389 -3.18 5.84 -34.80
N GLU A 390 -2.87 4.55 -34.83
CA GLU A 390 -3.81 3.52 -35.26
C GLU A 390 -5.07 3.51 -34.41
N THR A 391 -4.92 3.56 -33.08
CA THR A 391 -6.07 3.61 -32.17
C THR A 391 -6.91 4.86 -32.41
N TYR A 392 -6.26 6.02 -32.59
CA TYR A 392 -6.95 7.27 -32.88
C TYR A 392 -7.71 7.21 -34.20
N LEU A 393 -7.11 6.68 -35.26
CA LEU A 393 -7.74 6.55 -36.59
C LEU A 393 -8.90 5.54 -36.61
N GLN A 394 -8.87 4.52 -35.74
CA GLN A 394 -10.02 3.62 -35.57
C GLN A 394 -11.25 4.32 -34.97
N VAL A 395 -11.07 5.43 -34.25
CA VAL A 395 -12.16 6.25 -33.71
C VAL A 395 -12.46 7.46 -34.60
N ASN A 396 -11.43 8.04 -35.23
CA ASN A 396 -11.50 9.25 -36.05
C ASN A 396 -10.88 9.01 -37.45
N PRO A 397 -11.50 8.17 -38.30
CA PRO A 397 -10.90 7.71 -39.57
C PRO A 397 -10.72 8.82 -40.62
N THR A 398 -11.38 9.96 -40.47
CA THR A 398 -11.27 11.11 -41.38
C THR A 398 -10.16 12.09 -40.99
N ASN A 399 -9.48 11.90 -39.86
CA ASN A 399 -8.47 12.85 -39.39
C ASN A 399 -7.20 12.81 -40.26
N LYS A 400 -7.04 13.81 -41.12
CA LYS A 400 -5.89 13.94 -42.02
C LYS A 400 -4.53 14.11 -41.31
N TYR A 401 -4.49 14.73 -40.14
CA TYR A 401 -3.24 14.98 -39.42
C TYR A 401 -2.69 13.71 -38.75
N ALA A 402 -3.58 12.89 -38.20
CA ALA A 402 -3.20 11.57 -37.69
C ALA A 402 -2.68 10.67 -38.83
N LYS A 403 -3.30 10.71 -40.01
CA LYS A 403 -2.79 10.02 -41.21
C LYS A 403 -1.43 10.54 -41.65
N ALA A 404 -1.24 11.85 -41.66
CA ALA A 404 0.05 12.46 -41.99
C ALA A 404 1.15 11.95 -41.05
N TRP A 405 0.90 11.93 -39.74
CA TRP A 405 1.86 11.41 -38.76
C TRP A 405 2.15 9.92 -38.91
N GLY A 406 1.14 9.09 -39.16
CA GLY A 406 1.37 7.67 -39.42
C GLY A 406 2.25 7.45 -40.63
N ALA A 407 2.01 8.19 -41.72
CA ALA A 407 2.85 8.13 -42.92
C ALA A 407 4.27 8.65 -42.67
N VAL A 408 4.44 9.73 -41.91
CA VAL A 408 5.77 10.29 -41.55
C VAL A 408 6.58 9.30 -40.70
N ILE A 409 5.96 8.65 -39.71
CA ILE A 409 6.63 7.68 -38.84
C ILE A 409 7.06 6.46 -39.66
N ILE A 410 6.17 5.90 -40.49
CA ILE A 410 6.51 4.76 -41.34
C ILE A 410 7.58 5.14 -42.36
N ALA A 411 7.52 6.35 -42.94
CA ALA A 411 8.56 6.84 -43.85
C ALA A 411 9.92 6.95 -43.15
N ALA A 412 9.95 7.30 -41.87
CA ALA A 412 11.17 7.40 -41.08
C ALA A 412 11.72 6.04 -40.64
N GLN A 413 10.84 5.07 -40.37
CA GLN A 413 11.18 3.73 -39.86
C GLN A 413 11.51 2.75 -41.00
N ASP A 414 10.59 2.63 -41.96
CA ASP A 414 10.59 1.57 -42.97
C ASP A 414 10.88 2.11 -44.38
N GLY A 415 10.66 3.40 -44.60
CA GLY A 415 10.95 4.08 -45.85
C GLY A 415 9.71 4.51 -46.64
N LYS A 416 9.98 5.16 -47.77
CA LYS A 416 8.96 5.82 -48.60
C LYS A 416 7.91 4.86 -49.15
N THR A 417 8.31 3.70 -49.62
CA THR A 417 7.42 2.76 -50.32
C THR A 417 6.34 2.24 -49.37
N GLU A 418 6.76 1.89 -48.17
CA GLU A 418 5.94 1.38 -47.07
C GLU A 418 4.98 2.46 -46.57
N ALA A 419 5.44 3.70 -46.45
CA ALA A 419 4.59 4.83 -46.07
C ALA A 419 3.48 5.10 -47.10
N ILE A 420 3.79 5.03 -48.40
CA ILE A 420 2.80 5.19 -49.48
C ILE A 420 1.79 4.04 -49.45
N ALA A 421 2.25 2.80 -49.29
CA ALA A 421 1.39 1.62 -49.18
C ALA A 421 0.46 1.71 -47.96
N TRP A 422 0.98 2.12 -46.81
CA TRP A 422 0.18 2.33 -45.60
C TRP A 422 -0.84 3.46 -45.77
N LEU A 423 -0.48 4.57 -46.41
CA LEU A 423 -1.42 5.66 -46.71
C LEU A 423 -2.50 5.19 -47.70
N ALA A 424 -2.17 4.30 -48.64
CA ALA A 424 -3.14 3.67 -49.54
C ALA A 424 -4.15 2.81 -48.80
N SER A 425 -3.76 2.12 -47.73
CA SER A 425 -4.69 1.32 -46.92
C SER A 425 -5.57 2.14 -45.97
N GLN A 426 -5.29 3.43 -45.75
CA GLN A 426 -6.10 4.25 -44.84
C GLN A 426 -7.47 4.61 -45.46
N PRO A 427 -8.60 4.29 -44.78
CA PRO A 427 -9.93 4.58 -45.29
C PRO A 427 -10.20 6.09 -45.31
N GLN A 428 -11.13 6.54 -46.16
CA GLN A 428 -11.65 7.92 -46.16
C GLN A 428 -10.55 9.00 -46.29
N THR A 429 -9.56 8.75 -47.14
CA THR A 429 -8.48 9.71 -47.44
C THR A 429 -8.80 10.42 -48.75
N SER A 430 -9.00 11.73 -48.70
CA SER A 430 -9.28 12.55 -49.89
C SER A 430 -8.07 12.56 -50.84
N VAL A 431 -8.29 12.91 -52.11
CA VAL A 431 -7.22 13.00 -53.12
C VAL A 431 -6.25 14.11 -52.74
N GLU A 432 -6.76 15.24 -52.24
CA GLU A 432 -6.01 16.39 -51.81
C GLU A 432 -5.14 16.07 -50.59
N ASP A 433 -5.70 15.40 -49.58
CA ASP A 433 -4.94 14.99 -48.40
C ASP A 433 -3.88 13.96 -48.78
N ARG A 434 -4.21 13.00 -49.65
CA ARG A 434 -3.25 12.00 -50.13
C ARG A 434 -2.06 12.66 -50.83
N LYS A 435 -2.31 13.66 -51.67
CA LYS A 435 -1.25 14.41 -52.34
C LYS A 435 -0.35 15.12 -51.32
N LYS A 436 -0.93 15.87 -50.38
CA LYS A 436 -0.17 16.59 -49.35
C LYS A 436 0.66 15.66 -48.48
N ILE A 437 0.11 14.50 -48.09
CA ILE A 437 0.83 13.53 -47.27
C ILE A 437 1.95 12.87 -48.09
N ASN A 438 1.75 12.59 -49.38
CA ASN A 438 2.84 12.11 -50.25
C ASN A 438 3.98 13.13 -50.36
N ASP A 439 3.67 14.43 -50.46
CA ASP A 439 4.69 15.49 -50.47
C ASP A 439 5.50 15.50 -49.15
N LEU A 440 4.84 15.25 -48.00
CA LEU A 440 5.51 15.07 -46.71
C LEU A 440 6.39 13.83 -46.67
N ILE A 441 5.95 12.69 -47.21
CA ILE A 441 6.76 11.47 -47.30
C ILE A 441 8.03 11.74 -48.11
N GLU A 442 7.93 12.46 -49.23
CA GLU A 442 9.10 12.82 -50.06
C GLU A 442 10.08 13.71 -49.29
N LEU A 443 9.56 14.66 -48.50
CA LEU A 443 10.36 15.53 -47.66
C LEU A 443 11.13 14.74 -46.59
N VAL A 444 10.46 13.79 -45.94
CA VAL A 444 11.07 12.89 -44.94
C VAL A 444 12.17 12.04 -45.59
N ASN A 445 11.88 11.44 -46.75
CA ASN A 445 12.83 10.59 -47.46
C ASN A 445 14.10 11.36 -47.88
N LYS A 446 13.96 12.61 -48.35
CA LYS A 446 15.09 13.49 -48.67
C LYS A 446 15.92 13.85 -47.43
N ALA A 447 15.27 14.04 -46.28
CA ALA A 447 15.94 14.41 -45.04
C ALA A 447 16.70 13.25 -44.37
N ILE A 448 16.35 11.99 -44.70
CA ILE A 448 16.98 10.78 -44.14
C ILE A 448 18.02 10.18 -45.09
N ALA A 449 17.97 10.53 -46.39
CA ALA A 449 18.98 10.10 -47.36
C ALA A 449 20.39 10.54 -46.92
N PRO A 450 21.41 9.65 -46.97
CA PRO A 450 22.79 10.03 -46.68
C PRO A 450 23.21 11.15 -47.64
N SER A 451 23.83 12.21 -47.11
CA SER A 451 24.37 13.29 -47.95
C SER A 451 25.33 12.70 -49.00
N PRO A 452 25.24 13.10 -50.27
CA PRO A 452 26.23 12.68 -51.25
C PRO A 452 27.60 13.24 -50.82
N ASN A 453 28.57 12.34 -50.68
CA ASN A 453 29.98 12.67 -50.42
C ASN A 453 30.59 13.51 -51.53
#